data_AF-A0A377IXK5-F1
#
_entry.id   AF-A0A377IXK5-F1
#
_cell.length_a   1.000
_cell.length_b   1.000
_cell.length_c   1.000
_cell.angle_alpha   90.00
_cell.angle_beta   90.00
_cell.angle_gamma   90.00
#
_symmetry.space_group_name_H-M   'P 1'
#
loop_
_entity.id
_entity.type
_entity.pdbx_description
1 polymer ?
#
loop_
_entity_poly.entity_id
_entity_poly.type
_entity_poly.pdbx_seq_one_letter_code
_entity_poly.pdbx_strand_id
1 'polypeptide(L)' 'MRKLKTKVSKKRPSLFEEERLPDWEQLVKAIKQTEFYLSFAKDYIHNGHLKGATDALKSIKRATTAGLKITGVK' A
#
# COMPACT_ATOMS: atom_id res chain seq x y z
N MET A 1 32.36 -33.39 -26.58
CA MET A 1 31.07 -32.70 -26.81
C MET A 1 30.69 -31.92 -25.55
N ARG A 2 30.67 -30.57 -25.58
CA ARG A 2 30.33 -29.73 -24.42
C ARG A 2 28.90 -29.20 -24.58
N LYS A 3 28.01 -29.53 -23.63
CA LYS A 3 26.60 -29.11 -23.62
C LYS A 3 26.49 -27.60 -23.40
N LEU A 4 25.84 -26.90 -24.33
CA LEU A 4 25.44 -25.49 -24.20
C LEU A 4 24.33 -25.39 -23.14
N LYS A 5 24.59 -24.67 -22.04
CA LYS A 5 23.57 -24.29 -21.06
C LYS A 5 22.74 -23.17 -21.66
N THR A 6 21.49 -23.46 -22.04
CA THR A 6 20.52 -22.46 -22.46
C THR A 6 20.15 -21.60 -21.25
N LYS A 7 20.44 -20.29 -21.33
CA LYS A 7 20.00 -19.31 -20.33
C LYS A 7 18.48 -19.23 -20.41
N VAL A 8 17.80 -19.68 -19.35
CA VAL A 8 16.36 -19.46 -19.15
C VAL A 8 16.12 -17.95 -19.21
N SER A 9 15.41 -17.51 -20.25
CA SER A 9 15.00 -16.12 -20.40
C SER A 9 14.13 -15.75 -19.21
N LYS A 10 14.59 -14.80 -18.39
CA LYS A 10 13.82 -14.18 -17.32
C LYS A 10 12.58 -13.55 -17.98
N LYS A 11 11.41 -14.19 -17.85
CA LYS A 11 10.14 -13.64 -18.37
C LYS A 11 9.99 -12.24 -17.76
N ARG A 12 9.91 -11.22 -18.61
CA ARG A 12 9.52 -9.86 -18.19
C ARG A 12 8.10 -9.98 -17.61
N PRO A 13 7.82 -9.46 -16.41
CA PRO A 13 6.44 -9.41 -15.94
C PRO A 13 5.63 -8.61 -16.96
N SER A 14 4.51 -9.19 -17.41
CA SER A 14 3.58 -8.54 -18.32
C SER A 14 3.08 -7.25 -17.67
N LEU A 15 3.30 -6.12 -18.34
CA LEU A 15 2.98 -4.75 -17.90
C LEU A 15 1.46 -4.44 -17.78
N PHE A 16 0.61 -5.46 -17.84
CA PHE A 16 -0.83 -5.32 -17.86
C PHE A 16 -1.46 -6.47 -17.06
N GLU A 17 -1.09 -6.59 -15.79
CA GLU A 17 -2.07 -7.09 -14.84
C GLU A 17 -3.12 -5.99 -14.74
N GLU A 18 -4.32 -6.26 -15.23
CA GLU A 18 -5.48 -5.39 -15.08
C GLU A 18 -5.56 -5.03 -13.59
N GLU A 19 -5.27 -3.76 -13.27
CA GLU A 19 -5.15 -3.29 -11.89
C GLU A 19 -6.53 -3.41 -11.25
N ARG A 20 -6.81 -4.57 -10.64
CA ARG A 20 -8.11 -4.85 -10.05
C ARG A 20 -8.35 -3.80 -8.99
N LEU A 21 -9.44 -3.05 -9.13
CA LEU A 21 -9.77 -2.03 -8.17
C LEU A 21 -10.21 -2.68 -6.84
N PRO A 22 -9.85 -2.09 -5.69
CA PRO A 22 -10.40 -2.50 -4.41
C PRO A 22 -11.92 -2.35 -4.40
N ASP A 23 -12.60 -3.14 -3.58
CA ASP A 23 -14.04 -3.01 -3.42
C ASP A 23 -14.43 -1.69 -2.72
N TRP A 24 -15.67 -1.23 -2.94
CA TRP A 24 -16.23 -0.02 -2.33
C TRP A 24 -16.05 -0.01 -0.81
N GLU A 25 -16.31 -1.12 -0.12
CA GLU A 25 -16.16 -1.19 1.33
C GLU A 25 -14.70 -1.00 1.78
N GLN A 26 -13.75 -1.51 1.01
CA GLN A 26 -12.32 -1.35 1.27
C GLN A 26 -11.90 0.11 1.13
N LEU A 27 -12.40 0.79 0.09
CA LEU A 27 -12.16 2.22 -0.14
C LEU A 27 -12.76 3.07 0.98
N VAL A 28 -14.02 2.85 1.34
CA VAL A 28 -14.69 3.59 2.43
C VAL A 28 -13.96 3.39 3.76
N LYS A 29 -13.52 2.17 4.06
CA LYS A 29 -12.76 1.88 5.28
C LYS A 29 -11.40 2.57 5.28
N ALA A 30 -10.68 2.56 4.16
CA ALA A 30 -9.39 3.23 4.03
C ALA A 30 -9.51 4.75 4.18
N ILE A 31 -10.57 5.35 3.63
CA ILE A 31 -10.86 6.79 3.79
C ILE A 31 -11.10 7.12 5.27
N LYS A 32 -11.99 6.39 5.94
CA LYS A 32 -12.29 6.62 7.38
C LYS A 32 -11.04 6.49 8.26
N GLN A 33 -10.20 5.49 8.00
CA GLN A 33 -8.94 5.33 8.74
C GLN A 33 -7.95 6.47 8.45
N THR A 34 -7.91 6.95 7.21
CA THR A 34 -7.06 8.08 6.81
C THR A 34 -7.48 9.36 7.52
N GLU A 35 -8.78 9.66 7.56
CA GLU A 35 -9.33 10.81 8.28
C GLU A 35 -8.99 10.77 9.77
N PHE A 36 -9.14 9.60 10.39
CA PHE A 36 -8.77 9.37 11.79
C PHE A 36 -7.29 9.63 12.06
N TYR A 37 -6.38 9.08 11.26
CA TYR A 37 -4.94 9.34 11.48
C TYR A 37 -4.53 10.77 11.11
N LEU A 38 -5.23 11.40 10.15
CA LEU A 38 -4.98 12.79 9.78
C LEU A 38 -5.34 13.74 10.93
N SER A 39 -6.41 13.47 11.70
CA SER A 39 -6.72 14.29 12.87
C SER A 39 -5.59 14.27 13.89
N PHE A 40 -5.05 13.09 14.23
CA PHE A 40 -3.89 12.99 15.12
C PHE A 40 -2.65 13.67 14.55
N ALA A 41 -2.38 13.54 13.25
CA ALA A 41 -1.23 14.19 12.64
C ALA A 41 -1.30 15.71 12.80
N LYS A 42 -2.50 16.30 12.60
CA LYS A 42 -2.77 17.73 12.80
C LYS A 42 -2.62 18.13 14.27
N ASP A 43 -3.19 17.35 15.19
CA ASP A 43 -3.10 17.64 16.62
C ASP A 43 -1.64 17.55 17.10
N TYR A 44 -0.91 16.52 16.70
CA TYR A 44 0.48 16.34 17.10
C TYR A 44 1.39 17.43 16.55
N ILE A 45 1.23 17.85 15.28
CA ILE A 45 2.08 18.91 14.75
C ILE A 45 1.79 20.26 15.41
N HIS A 46 0.51 20.56 15.71
CA HIS A 46 0.13 21.78 16.44
C HIS A 46 0.71 21.82 17.85
N ASN A 47 0.85 20.67 18.51
CA ASN A 47 1.42 20.57 19.86
C ASN A 47 2.94 20.34 19.89
N GLY A 48 3.63 20.39 18.74
CA GLY A 48 5.08 20.15 18.65
C GLY A 48 5.51 18.69 18.83
N HIS A 49 4.58 17.74 18.84
CA HIS A 49 4.83 16.30 18.99
C HIS A 49 5.27 15.66 17.66
N LEU A 50 6.46 16.03 17.16
CA LEU A 50 6.96 15.63 15.83
C LEU A 50 6.98 14.11 15.58
N LYS A 51 7.34 13.32 16.59
CA LYS A 51 7.33 11.85 16.49
C LYS A 51 5.92 11.31 16.31
N GLY A 52 4.96 11.82 17.08
CA GLY A 52 3.55 11.43 16.98
C GLY A 52 2.97 11.78 15.61
N ALA A 53 3.26 12.98 15.11
CA ALA A 53 2.86 13.40 13.77
C ALA A 53 3.45 12.48 12.68
N THR A 54 4.74 12.15 12.80
CA THR A 54 5.43 11.25 11.86
C THR A 54 4.81 9.85 11.87
N ASP A 55 4.51 9.30 13.03
CA ASP A 55 3.94 7.96 13.15
C ASP A 55 2.49 7.91 12.65
N ALA A 56 1.70 8.97 12.89
CA ALA A 56 0.36 9.10 12.30
C ALA A 56 0.39 9.11 10.76
N LEU A 57 1.32 9.84 10.15
CA LEU A 57 1.49 9.86 8.69
C LEU A 57 1.92 8.48 8.14
N LYS A 58 2.78 7.74 8.85
CA LYS A 58 3.12 6.35 8.48
C LYS A 58 1.90 5.43 8.56
N SER A 59 1.01 5.64 9.54
CA SER A 59 -0.24 4.89 9.65
C SER A 59 -1.19 5.18 8.49
N ILE A 60 -1.29 6.43 8.02
CA ILE A 60 -2.04 6.77 6.80
C ILE A 60 -1.51 5.96 5.62
N LYS A 61 -0.20 5.99 5.37
CA LYS A 61 0.41 5.20 4.29
C LYS A 61 0.04 3.72 4.36
N ARG A 62 -0.01 3.15 5.57
CA ARG A 62 -0.40 1.74 5.76
C ARG A 62 -1.88 1.52 5.51
N ALA A 63 -2.76 2.38 6.01
CA ALA A 63 -4.21 2.28 5.81
C ALA A 63 -4.57 2.32 4.31
N THR A 64 -3.91 3.20 3.54
CA THR A 64 -4.16 3.37 2.11
C THR A 64 -3.46 2.34 1.22
N THR A 65 -2.60 1.47 1.74
CA THR A 65 -1.86 0.48 0.92
C THR A 65 -2.09 -0.97 1.36
N ALA A 66 -2.34 -1.22 2.65
CA ALA A 66 -2.55 -2.57 3.17
C ALA A 66 -4.02 -3.02 3.03
N GLY A 67 -4.98 -2.11 3.22
CA GLY A 67 -6.41 -2.41 3.13
C GLY A 67 -6.95 -2.47 1.70
N LEU A 68 -6.18 -1.96 0.73
CA LEU A 68 -6.51 -1.94 -0.69
C LEU A 68 -5.93 -3.12 -1.47
N LYS A 69 -5.33 -4.10 -0.78
CA LYS A 69 -4.84 -5.31 -1.43
C LYS A 69 -6.03 -6.10 -1.95
N ILE A 70 -6.01 -6.39 -3.25
CA ILE A 70 -6.98 -7.27 -3.91
C ILE A 70 -6.79 -8.67 -3.31
N THR A 71 -7.65 -9.06 -2.37
CA THR A 71 -7.68 -10.44 -1.88
C THR A 71 -8.33 -11.29 -2.96
N GLY A 72 -7.51 -11.86 -3.84
CA GLY A 72 -8.01 -12.60 -4.98
C GLY A 72 -7.04 -13.64 -5.49
N VAL A 73 -6.64 -14.61 -4.66
CA VAL A 73 -6.51 -16.03 -5.02
C VAL A 73 -6.74 -16.86 -3.75
N LYS A 74 -7.84 -17.59 -3.69
CA LYS A 74 -7.99 -18.80 -2.86
C LYS A 74 -7.66 -19.99 -3.73
#